data_AF-A0A9N9EJF0-F1
#
_entry.id   AF-A0A9N9EJF0-F1
#
_cell.length_a   1.000
_cell.length_b   1.000
_cell.length_c   1.000
_cell.angle_alpha   90.00
_cell.angle_beta   90.00
_cell.angle_gamma   90.00
#
_symmetry.space_group_name_H-M   'P 1'
#
loop_
_entity.id
_entity.type
_entity.pdbx_description
1 polymer ?
#
loop_
_entity_poly.entity_id
_entity_poly.type
_entity_poly.pdbx_seq_one_letter_code
_entity_poly.pdbx_strand_id
1 'polypeptide(L)'
;SGDIGKLLLMRDLSRYIQPPEDSKYLPHLVILLRDFGLEKPDSLKKYFLDNLARTSREAAEGIKKSFKEFNVFALPHPGVGGKRLQQMQAVSTTDLDDEF
;
A
#
# COMPACT_ATOMS: atom_id res chain seq x y z
N SER A 1 16.71 6.54 -2.94
CA SER A 1 15.71 7.57 -3.28
C SER A 1 14.32 6.98 -3.60
N GLY A 2 13.96 5.80 -3.09
CA GLY A 2 12.86 4.98 -3.62
C GLY A 2 11.45 5.31 -3.14
N ASP A 3 11.28 5.91 -1.95
CA ASP A 3 9.93 6.06 -1.35
C ASP A 3 9.34 7.46 -1.54
N ILE A 4 10.17 8.50 -1.61
CA ILE A 4 9.75 9.88 -1.91
C ILE A 4 9.17 9.98 -3.34
N GLY A 5 9.76 9.25 -4.30
CA GLY A 5 9.26 9.20 -5.68
C GLY A 5 7.87 8.57 -5.80
N LYS A 6 7.57 7.54 -4.98
CA LYS A 6 6.25 6.90 -4.94
C LYS A 6 5.20 7.80 -4.26
N LEU A 7 5.60 8.60 -3.27
CA LEU A 7 4.72 9.59 -2.65
C LEU A 7 4.38 10.77 -3.58
N LEU A 8 5.33 11.20 -4.42
CA LEU A 8 5.07 12.16 -5.50
C LEU A 8 4.06 11.61 -6.52
N LEU A 9 4.16 10.33 -6.87
CA LEU A 9 3.15 9.65 -7.70
C LEU A 9 1.75 9.63 -7.05
N MET A 10 1.66 9.48 -5.72
CA MET A 10 0.36 9.57 -5.02
C MET A 10 -0.25 10.98 -5.06
N ARG A 11 0.59 12.03 -5.01
CA ARG A 11 0.15 13.42 -5.21
C ARG A 11 -0.32 13.67 -6.64
N ASP A 12 0.26 13.01 -7.64
CA ASP A 12 -0.25 13.10 -9.02
C ASP A 12 -1.51 12.26 -9.23
N LEU A 13 -1.66 11.12 -8.55
CA LEU A 13 -2.90 10.34 -8.52
C LEU A 13 -4.10 11.17 -8.06
N SER A 14 -3.95 12.09 -7.10
CA SER A 14 -5.05 12.96 -6.69
C SER A 14 -5.58 13.89 -7.79
N ARG A 15 -4.81 14.11 -8.88
CA ARG A 15 -5.27 14.83 -10.08
C ARG A 15 -6.16 13.99 -10.98
N TYR A 16 -5.94 12.66 -11.00
CA TYR A 16 -6.73 11.71 -11.78
C TYR A 16 -7.94 11.20 -11.02
N ILE A 17 -7.88 11.25 -9.70
CA ILE A 17 -8.99 10.86 -8.86
C ILE A 17 -9.82 12.10 -8.54
N GLN A 18 -10.50 12.63 -9.56
CA GLN A 18 -11.54 13.63 -9.34
C GLN A 18 -12.80 12.92 -8.85
N PRO A 19 -13.34 13.27 -7.68
CA PRO A 19 -14.66 12.80 -7.30
C PRO A 19 -15.67 13.23 -8.38
N PRO A 20 -16.58 12.36 -8.86
CA PRO A 20 -17.72 12.79 -9.66
C PRO A 20 -18.44 13.96 -8.97
N GLU A 21 -18.99 14.90 -9.73
CA GLU A 21 -19.52 16.20 -9.24
C GLU A 21 -20.47 16.07 -8.03
N ASP A 22 -21.16 14.93 -7.89
CA ASP A 22 -22.10 14.63 -6.78
C ASP A 22 -21.53 13.74 -5.66
N SER A 23 -20.26 13.35 -5.71
CA SER A 23 -19.63 12.47 -4.73
C SER A 23 -18.70 13.24 -3.79
N LYS A 24 -18.95 13.14 -2.48
CA LYS A 24 -18.06 13.71 -1.46
C LYS A 24 -16.77 12.91 -1.24
N TYR A 25 -16.72 11.67 -1.74
CA TYR A 25 -15.67 10.71 -1.46
C TYR A 25 -15.43 9.77 -2.63
N LEU A 26 -14.20 9.30 -2.72
CA LEU A 26 -13.83 8.14 -3.53
C LEU A 26 -14.18 6.88 -2.76
N PRO A 27 -14.66 5.81 -3.43
CA PRO A 27 -15.25 4.67 -2.75
C PRO A 27 -14.25 4.02 -1.82
N HIS A 28 -13.29 3.22 -2.30
CA HIS A 28 -12.37 2.48 -1.44
C HIS A 28 -10.91 2.59 -1.92
N LEU A 29 -9.97 2.84 -1.00
CA LEU A 29 -8.52 2.74 -1.22
C LEU A 29 -7.98 1.49 -0.53
N VAL A 30 -7.24 0.69 -1.28
CA VAL A 30 -6.50 -0.46 -0.75
C VAL A 30 -5.01 -0.24 -0.95
N ILE A 31 -4.24 -0.34 0.13
CA ILE A 31 -2.77 -0.29 0.10
C ILE A 31 -2.23 -1.66 0.48
N LEU A 32 -1.33 -2.17 -0.37
CA LEU A 32 -0.60 -3.41 -0.14
C LEU A 32 0.86 -3.08 0.19
N LEU A 33 1.29 -3.39 1.40
CA LEU A 33 2.68 -3.29 1.82
C LEU A 33 3.40 -4.58 1.43
N ARG A 34 4.19 -4.54 0.35
CA ARG A 34 4.94 -5.68 -0.16
C ARG A 34 6.14 -5.98 0.73
N ASP A 35 6.43 -7.26 0.90
CA ASP A 35 7.59 -7.78 1.65
C ASP A 35 7.64 -7.25 3.09
N PHE A 36 6.46 -7.04 3.69
CA PHE A 36 6.33 -6.48 5.02
C PHE A 36 6.49 -7.58 6.07
N GLY A 37 7.69 -7.67 6.67
CA GLY A 37 8.00 -8.75 7.65
C GLY A 37 8.81 -8.33 8.87
N LEU A 38 9.25 -7.07 8.97
CA LEU A 38 10.13 -6.63 10.06
C LEU A 38 9.37 -6.19 11.32
N GLU A 39 8.12 -5.75 11.18
CA GLU A 39 7.34 -5.20 12.27
C GLU A 39 5.92 -5.79 12.25
N LYS A 40 5.38 -6.10 13.43
CA LYS A 40 4.01 -6.62 13.60
C LYS A 40 3.18 -5.58 14.38
N PRO A 41 2.71 -4.49 13.73
CA PRO A 41 1.92 -3.48 14.42
C PRO A 41 0.51 -3.99 14.69
N ASP A 42 -0.08 -3.57 15.81
CA ASP A 42 -1.48 -3.90 16.16
C ASP A 42 -2.49 -3.40 15.10
N SER A 43 -2.12 -2.35 14.35
CA SER A 43 -2.92 -1.83 13.25
C SER A 43 -2.03 -1.38 12.09
N LEU A 44 -2.09 -2.11 10.99
CA LEU A 44 -1.41 -1.75 9.73
C LEU A 44 -1.88 -0.39 9.19
N LYS A 45 -3.17 -0.05 9.36
CA LYS A 45 -3.70 1.25 8.93
C LYS A 45 -3.06 2.39 9.71
N LYS A 46 -3.01 2.27 11.05
CA LYS A 46 -2.38 3.27 11.91
C LYS A 46 -0.89 3.37 11.60
N TYR A 47 -0.22 2.24 11.51
CA TYR A 47 1.19 2.14 11.18
C TYR A 47 1.54 2.88 9.88
N PHE A 48 0.77 2.62 8.81
CA PHE A 48 0.97 3.28 7.53
C PHE A 48 0.77 4.79 7.63
N LEU A 49 -0.30 5.25 8.29
CA LEU A 49 -0.60 6.67 8.43
C LEU A 49 0.43 7.40 9.28
N ASP A 50 0.90 6.80 10.36
CA ASP A 50 1.92 7.38 11.23
C ASP A 50 3.25 7.52 10.47
N ASN A 51 3.65 6.49 9.71
CA ASN A 51 4.84 6.57 8.85
C ASN A 51 4.67 7.59 7.72
N LEU A 52 3.52 7.61 7.05
CA LEU A 52 3.22 8.61 6.02
C LEU A 52 3.26 10.03 6.59
N ALA A 53 2.72 10.26 7.79
CA ALA A 53 2.69 11.57 8.42
C ALA A 53 4.08 12.09 8.80
N ARG A 54 5.06 11.20 9.04
CA ARG A 54 6.47 11.59 9.27
C ARG A 54 7.11 12.18 8.01
N THR A 55 6.64 11.79 6.82
CA THR A 55 7.16 12.30 5.55
C THR A 55 6.27 13.38 4.93
N SER A 56 4.95 13.24 5.05
CA SER A 56 3.94 14.18 4.56
C SER A 56 2.64 14.06 5.36
N ARG A 57 2.47 15.00 6.30
CA ARG A 57 1.23 15.12 7.07
C ARG A 57 0.02 15.45 6.19
N GLU A 58 0.21 16.26 5.16
CA GLU A 58 -0.85 16.61 4.20
C GLU A 58 -1.37 15.37 3.46
N ALA A 59 -0.48 14.47 3.02
CA ALA A 59 -0.87 13.24 2.35
C ALA A 59 -1.64 12.29 3.28
N ALA A 60 -1.18 12.13 4.54
CA ALA A 60 -1.86 11.30 5.53
C ALA A 60 -3.30 11.80 5.81
N GLU A 61 -3.48 13.11 5.95
CA GLU A 61 -4.80 13.71 6.13
C GLU A 61 -5.64 13.67 4.85
N GLY A 62 -5.02 13.83 3.68
CA GLY A 62 -5.66 13.70 2.38
C GLY A 62 -6.30 12.33 2.18
N ILE A 63 -5.60 11.25 2.56
CA ILE A 63 -6.14 9.88 2.48
C ILE A 63 -7.38 9.74 3.38
N LYS A 64 -7.31 10.20 4.64
CA LYS A 64 -8.44 10.11 5.57
C LYS A 64 -9.68 10.88 5.09
N LYS A 65 -9.47 12.01 4.40
CA LYS A 65 -10.56 12.90 3.96
C LYS A 65 -11.16 12.48 2.61
N SER A 66 -10.35 11.91 1.72
CA SER A 66 -10.75 11.70 0.32
C SER A 66 -11.42 10.35 0.07
N PHE A 67 -11.23 9.36 0.95
CA PHE A 67 -11.74 8.00 0.76
C PHE A 67 -12.74 7.62 1.85
N LYS A 68 -13.88 7.04 1.44
CA LYS A 68 -14.91 6.55 2.38
C LYS A 68 -14.41 5.35 3.16
N GLU A 69 -13.73 4.43 2.47
CA GLU A 69 -13.00 3.35 3.12
C GLU A 69 -11.55 3.31 2.68
N PHE A 70 -10.68 3.01 3.64
CA PHE A 70 -9.26 2.88 3.45
C PHE A 70 -8.78 1.63 4.17
N ASN A 71 -8.16 0.68 3.47
CA ASN A 71 -7.63 -0.56 4.02
C ASN A 71 -6.13 -0.72 3.70
N VAL A 72 -5.39 -1.25 4.66
CA VAL A 72 -3.96 -1.56 4.52
C VAL A 72 -3.76 -3.02 4.85
N PHE A 73 -3.12 -3.74 3.93
CA PHE A 73 -2.76 -5.13 4.11
C PHE A 73 -1.24 -5.28 3.96
N ALA A 74 -0.68 -6.14 4.79
CA ALA A 74 0.68 -6.61 4.62
C ALA A 74 0.63 -7.81 3.68
N LEU A 75 1.46 -7.79 2.65
CA LEU A 75 1.74 -8.97 1.86
C LEU A 75 3.16 -9.41 2.23
N PRO A 76 3.32 -10.56 2.90
CA PRO A 76 4.64 -11.03 3.27
C PRO A 76 5.44 -11.40 2.01
N HIS A 77 6.73 -11.66 2.21
CA HIS A 77 7.57 -12.07 1.10
C HIS A 77 7.22 -13.51 0.71
N PRO A 78 7.10 -13.86 -0.58
CA PRO A 78 6.71 -15.20 -1.04
C PRO A 78 7.73 -16.32 -0.79
N GLY A 79 8.76 -16.10 0.04
CA GLY A 79 9.83 -17.07 0.29
C GLY A 79 10.77 -17.39 -0.90
N VAL A 80 10.45 -16.96 -2.12
CA VAL A 80 11.20 -17.34 -3.32
C VAL A 80 12.23 -16.29 -3.77
N GLY A 81 13.42 -16.75 -4.16
CA GLY A 81 14.51 -15.87 -4.62
C GLY A 81 14.22 -15.12 -5.93
N GLY A 82 14.92 -14.00 -6.15
CA GLY A 82 14.65 -13.04 -7.24
C GLY A 82 14.57 -13.61 -8.66
N LYS A 83 15.37 -14.63 -9.00
CA LYS A 83 15.28 -15.29 -10.32
C LYS A 83 13.97 -16.06 -10.52
N ARG A 84 13.42 -16.63 -9.44
CA ARG A 84 12.13 -17.36 -9.46
C ARG A 84 10.95 -16.40 -9.41
N LEU A 85 11.09 -15.25 -8.75
CA LEU A 85 10.07 -14.19 -8.77
C LEU A 85 9.74 -13.74 -10.21
N GLN A 86 10.72 -13.68 -11.09
CA GLN A 86 10.52 -13.35 -12.51
C GLN A 86 9.73 -14.40 -13.29
N GLN A 87 9.56 -15.60 -12.71
CA GLN A 87 8.88 -16.75 -13.31
C GLN A 87 7.79 -17.29 -12.36
N MET A 88 7.09 -16.40 -11.66
CA MET A 88 6.15 -16.75 -10.59
C MET A 88 5.07 -17.75 -11.01
N GLN A 89 4.63 -17.69 -12.28
CA GLN A 89 3.68 -18.63 -12.88
C GLN A 89 4.16 -20.09 -12.94
N ALA A 90 5.47 -20.33 -12.83
CA ALA A 90 6.08 -21.66 -12.82
C ALA A 90 6.52 -22.09 -11.41
N VAL A 91 6.26 -21.28 -10.39
CA VAL A 91 6.57 -21.59 -8.99
C VAL A 91 5.41 -22.40 -8.42
N SER A 92 5.71 -23.57 -7.85
CA SER A 92 4.73 -24.40 -7.15
C SER A 92 4.22 -23.67 -5.90
N THR A 93 2.93 -23.81 -5.59
CA THR A 93 2.36 -23.27 -4.35
C THR A 93 3.01 -23.87 -3.09
N THR A 94 3.55 -25.08 -3.19
CA THR A 94 4.30 -25.74 -2.09
C THR A 94 5.67 -25.10 -1.83
N ASP A 95 6.15 -24.26 -2.74
CA ASP A 95 7.46 -23.61 -2.63
C ASP A 95 7.34 -22.17 -2.11
N LEU A 96 6.11 -21.70 -1.89
CA LEU A 96 5.83 -20.40 -1.29
C LEU A 96 5.93 -20.50 0.22
N ASP A 97 6.26 -19.39 0.88
CA ASP A 97 6.20 -19.30 2.33
C ASP A 97 4.76 -19.53 2.82
N ASP A 98 4.58 -20.28 3.90
CA ASP A 98 3.24 -20.60 4.44
C ASP A 98 2.46 -19.34 4.87
N GLU A 99 3.17 -18.24 5.19
CA GLU A 99 2.54 -16.97 5.53
C GLU A 99 2.13 -16.12 4.29
N PHE A 100 2.54 -16.50 3.06
CA PHE A 100 2.26 -15.78 1.80
C PHE A 100 0.93 -16.14 1.12
#